data_AF-A0A7S0IYU8-F1
#
_entry.id   AF-A0A7S0IYU8-F1
#
_cell.length_a   1.000
_cell.length_b   1.000
_cell.length_c   1.000
_cell.angle_alpha   90.00
_cell.angle_beta   90.00
_cell.angle_gamma   90.00
#
_symmetry.space_group_name_H-M   'P 1'
#
loop_
_entity.id
_entity.type
_entity.pdbx_description
1 polymer ?
#
loop_
_entity_poly.entity_id
_entity_poly.type
_entity_poly.pdbx_seq_one_letter_code
_entity_poly.pdbx_strand_id
1 'polypeptide(L)'
;LRNSLLLAPMPTASTAQILANNECFEPYTSNLYTRRTLAGEFFVLNPHLQRELQEAGVWSRGMRDRILAAGGSVQAIEEVPQRLRAVFKTAWEMRQRTIIDMAADRGAYIDQSQSLNLFLKSPSFAQLSSMHFYAWKRGLKTGMYYLRTQPAADAIKF
;
A
#
# COMPACT_ATOMS: atom_id res chain seq x y z
N LEU A 1 -34.90 10.20 4.82
CA LEU A 1 -33.82 9.28 5.28
C LEU A 1 -33.99 9.00 6.76
N ARG A 2 -33.67 7.78 7.24
CA ARG A 2 -33.74 7.41 8.68
C ARG A 2 -32.50 7.84 9.46
N ASN A 3 -31.34 7.88 8.80
CA ASN A 3 -30.04 8.23 9.38
C ASN A 3 -29.53 9.55 8.79
N SER A 4 -28.87 10.37 9.61
CA SER A 4 -28.28 11.64 9.17
C SER A 4 -26.99 11.47 8.36
N LEU A 5 -26.23 10.40 8.63
CA LEU A 5 -24.96 10.05 8.00
C LEU A 5 -24.85 8.52 7.89
N LEU A 6 -24.09 8.04 6.90
CA LEU A 6 -24.04 6.63 6.47
C LEU A 6 -22.63 6.14 6.12
N LEU A 7 -21.73 6.98 5.61
CA LEU A 7 -20.47 6.55 4.99
C LEU A 7 -19.24 7.15 5.68
N ALA A 8 -18.44 6.27 6.27
CA ALA A 8 -17.15 6.58 6.88
C ALA A 8 -16.16 5.41 6.71
N PRO A 9 -15.42 5.33 5.59
CA PRO A 9 -14.43 4.27 5.40
C PRO A 9 -13.35 4.27 6.50
N MET A 10 -13.38 3.24 7.33
CA MET A 10 -12.52 3.04 8.49
C MET A 10 -11.29 2.16 8.16
N PRO A 11 -10.26 2.14 9.01
CA PRO A 11 -9.21 1.13 8.92
C PRO A 11 -9.83 -0.26 9.17
N THR A 12 -9.50 -1.22 8.32
CA THR A 12 -10.06 -2.58 8.39
C THR A 12 -9.01 -3.62 8.77
N ALA A 13 -7.90 -3.23 9.40
CA ALA A 13 -6.75 -4.10 9.70
C ALA A 13 -7.13 -5.52 10.14
N SER A 14 -7.91 -5.67 11.23
CA SER A 14 -8.27 -7.00 11.75
C SER A 14 -9.24 -7.76 10.84
N THR A 15 -10.28 -7.10 10.32
CA THR A 15 -11.31 -7.76 9.50
C THR A 15 -10.80 -8.11 8.10
N ALA A 16 -10.00 -7.24 7.49
CA ALA A 16 -9.30 -7.53 6.24
C ALA A 16 -8.31 -8.67 6.41
N GLN A 17 -7.58 -8.74 7.52
CA GLN A 17 -6.71 -9.88 7.82
C GLN A 17 -7.50 -11.19 7.96
N ILE A 18 -8.63 -11.19 8.67
CA ILE A 18 -9.52 -12.36 8.80
C ILE A 18 -10.01 -12.83 7.42
N LEU A 19 -10.36 -11.87 6.55
CA LEU A 19 -10.86 -12.14 5.19
C LEU A 19 -9.76 -12.28 4.13
N ALA A 20 -8.48 -12.22 4.53
CA ALA A 20 -7.32 -12.24 3.64
C ALA A 20 -7.34 -11.17 2.51
N ASN A 21 -7.87 -9.98 2.81
CA ASN A 21 -7.90 -8.82 1.93
C ASN A 21 -6.83 -7.79 2.32
N ASN A 22 -6.52 -6.87 1.41
CA ASN A 22 -5.74 -5.68 1.76
C ASN A 22 -6.56 -4.71 2.64
N GLU A 23 -5.87 -3.85 3.38
CA GLU A 23 -6.53 -2.89 4.25
C GLU A 23 -7.29 -1.82 3.45
N CYS A 24 -8.62 -1.79 3.64
CA CYS A 24 -9.53 -0.77 3.16
C CYS A 24 -9.25 -0.31 1.72
N PHE A 25 -9.01 0.97 1.51
CA PHE A 25 -8.68 1.57 0.21
C PHE A 25 -7.18 1.85 0.03
N GLU A 26 -6.33 1.26 0.87
CA GLU A 26 -4.89 1.47 0.81
C GLU A 26 -4.27 0.68 -0.36
N PRO A 27 -3.19 1.18 -0.96
CA PRO A 27 -2.31 0.35 -1.77
C PRO A 27 -1.63 -0.72 -0.91
N TYR A 28 -1.17 -1.81 -1.54
CA TYR A 28 -0.32 -2.78 -0.85
C TYR A 28 0.97 -2.11 -0.36
N THR A 29 1.25 -2.17 0.94
CA THR A 29 2.49 -1.62 1.51
C THR A 29 3.71 -2.46 1.15
N SER A 30 3.53 -3.76 0.93
CA SER A 30 4.52 -4.68 0.38
C SER A 30 3.81 -5.81 -0.36
N ASN A 31 4.45 -6.37 -1.40
CA ASN A 31 3.99 -7.64 -1.97
C ASN A 31 4.45 -8.85 -1.15
N LEU A 32 5.12 -8.65 -0.02
CA LEU A 32 5.46 -9.69 0.95
C LEU A 32 4.82 -9.36 2.29
N TYR A 33 4.24 -10.37 2.94
CA TYR A 33 3.77 -10.25 4.31
C TYR A 33 4.25 -11.42 5.15
N THR A 34 4.62 -11.12 6.40
CA THR A 34 5.07 -12.12 7.36
C THR A 34 3.87 -12.71 8.08
N ARG A 35 3.69 -14.02 7.95
CA ARG A 35 2.70 -14.77 8.71
C ARG A 35 3.37 -15.43 9.90
N ARG A 36 3.02 -14.99 11.11
CA ARG A 36 3.44 -15.63 12.35
C ARG A 36 2.54 -16.83 12.65
N THR A 37 3.14 -17.97 12.93
CA THR A 37 2.45 -19.19 13.34
C THR A 37 3.16 -19.79 14.55
N LEU A 38 2.55 -20.79 15.19
CA LEU A 38 3.21 -21.53 16.29
C LEU A 38 4.52 -22.20 15.84
N ALA A 39 4.68 -22.49 14.54
CA ALA A 39 5.85 -23.12 13.96
C ALA A 39 6.94 -22.12 13.50
N GLY A 40 6.72 -20.81 13.71
CA GLY A 40 7.66 -19.76 13.31
C GLY A 40 7.06 -18.70 12.39
N GLU A 41 7.93 -17.86 11.84
CA GLU A 41 7.59 -16.79 10.90
C GLU A 41 7.80 -17.24 9.45
N PHE A 42 6.78 -17.07 8.61
CA PHE A 42 6.83 -17.43 7.20
C PHE A 42 6.56 -16.21 6.32
N PHE A 43 7.42 -15.99 5.31
CA PHE A 43 7.17 -15.00 4.28
C PHE A 43 6.19 -15.53 3.25
N VAL A 44 5.06 -14.84 3.11
CA VAL A 44 4.03 -15.13 2.13
C VAL A 44 4.03 -14.02 1.08
N LEU A 45 4.09 -14.41 -0.19
CA LEU A 45 3.99 -13.48 -1.31
C LEU A 45 2.52 -13.12 -1.54
N ASN A 46 2.27 -11.90 -2.03
CA ASN A 46 0.96 -11.49 -2.51
C ASN A 46 0.42 -12.56 -3.49
N PRO A 47 -0.69 -13.24 -3.17
CA PRO A 47 -1.20 -14.35 -3.96
C PRO A 47 -1.58 -13.93 -5.39
N HIS A 48 -1.98 -12.67 -5.58
CA HIS A 48 -2.27 -12.12 -6.90
C HIS A 48 -1.00 -11.98 -7.73
N LEU A 49 0.09 -11.44 -7.16
CA LEU A 49 1.37 -11.33 -7.85
C LEU A 49 1.92 -12.71 -8.20
N GLN A 50 1.88 -13.65 -7.26
CA GLN A 50 2.37 -15.00 -7.51
C GLN A 50 1.69 -15.66 -8.72
N ARG A 51 0.36 -15.55 -8.78
CA ARG A 51 -0.42 -16.10 -9.89
C ARG A 51 -0.06 -15.45 -11.22
N GLU A 52 0.02 -14.12 -11.27
CA GLU A 52 0.38 -13.41 -12.51
C GLU A 52 1.82 -13.73 -12.97
N LEU A 53 2.76 -13.95 -12.05
CA LEU A 53 4.11 -14.40 -12.39
C LEU A 53 4.13 -15.84 -12.93
N GLN A 54 3.25 -16.71 -12.42
CA GLN A 54 3.08 -18.08 -12.92
C GLN A 54 2.49 -18.07 -14.34
N GLU A 55 1.44 -17.28 -14.56
CA GLU A 55 0.82 -17.12 -15.87
C GLU A 55 1.77 -16.51 -16.90
N ALA A 56 2.64 -15.59 -16.48
CA ALA A 56 3.69 -15.02 -17.32
C ALA A 56 4.90 -15.96 -17.54
N GLY A 57 4.93 -17.14 -16.91
CA GLY A 57 6.03 -18.11 -17.05
C GLY A 57 7.35 -17.70 -16.40
N VAL A 58 7.36 -16.66 -15.56
CA VAL A 58 8.57 -16.12 -14.91
C VAL A 58 8.68 -16.49 -13.43
N TRP A 59 7.70 -17.23 -12.91
CA TRP A 59 7.70 -17.70 -11.53
C TRP A 59 8.76 -18.80 -11.29
N SER A 60 9.58 -18.61 -10.27
CA SER A 60 10.55 -19.59 -9.80
C SER A 60 10.90 -19.34 -8.33
N ARG A 61 11.59 -20.29 -7.68
CA ARG A 61 12.14 -20.07 -6.32
C ARG A 61 13.09 -18.87 -6.32
N GLY A 62 13.96 -18.77 -7.33
CA GLY A 62 14.86 -17.61 -7.48
C GLY A 62 14.12 -16.28 -7.70
N MET A 63 12.95 -16.29 -8.36
CA MET A 63 12.10 -15.10 -8.44
C MET A 63 11.58 -14.69 -7.05
N ARG A 64 11.11 -15.65 -6.25
CA ARG A 64 10.67 -15.39 -4.87
C ARG A 64 11.81 -14.79 -4.03
N ASP A 65 13.00 -15.36 -4.10
CA ASP A 65 14.15 -14.91 -3.31
C ASP A 65 14.59 -13.49 -3.71
N ARG A 66 14.50 -13.14 -5.00
CA ARG A 66 14.73 -11.77 -5.46
C ARG A 66 13.70 -10.77 -4.98
N ILE A 67 12.42 -11.16 -4.96
CA ILE A 67 11.36 -10.31 -4.40
C ILE A 67 11.59 -10.12 -2.89
N LEU A 68 12.06 -11.15 -2.19
CA LEU A 68 12.46 -11.07 -0.78
C LEU A 68 13.62 -10.09 -0.57
N ALA A 69 14.69 -10.22 -1.34
CA ALA A 69 15.83 -9.30 -1.29
C ALA A 69 15.46 -7.84 -1.61
N ALA A 70 14.45 -7.65 -2.47
CA ALA A 70 13.89 -6.35 -2.82
C ALA A 70 12.83 -5.83 -1.82
N GLY A 71 12.63 -6.50 -0.67
CA GLY A 71 11.67 -6.08 0.36
C GLY A 71 10.21 -6.12 -0.09
N GLY A 72 9.89 -6.95 -1.09
CA GLY A 72 8.56 -7.09 -1.67
C GLY A 72 8.26 -6.13 -2.82
N SER A 73 9.26 -5.36 -3.29
CA SER A 73 9.18 -4.62 -4.54
C SER A 73 9.47 -5.54 -5.73
N VAL A 74 8.80 -5.28 -6.86
CA VAL A 74 9.09 -5.92 -8.15
C VAL A 74 9.71 -4.96 -9.17
N GLN A 75 9.91 -3.69 -8.81
CA GLN A 75 10.26 -2.65 -9.80
C GLN A 75 11.64 -2.86 -10.44
N ALA A 76 12.59 -3.34 -9.63
CA ALA A 76 13.98 -3.57 -10.02
C ALA A 76 14.23 -4.96 -10.66
N ILE A 77 13.22 -5.82 -10.75
CA ILE A 77 13.37 -7.17 -11.31
C ILE A 77 13.01 -7.12 -12.79
N GLU A 78 14.01 -7.22 -13.67
CA GLU A 78 13.85 -7.05 -15.12
C GLU A 78 12.98 -8.13 -15.76
N GLU A 79 13.04 -9.36 -15.25
CA GLU A 79 12.23 -10.47 -15.75
C GLU A 79 10.74 -10.31 -15.45
N VAL A 80 10.35 -9.40 -14.55
CA VAL A 80 8.95 -9.09 -14.33
C VAL A 80 8.46 -8.16 -15.44
N PRO A 81 7.46 -8.57 -16.26
CA PRO A 81 6.92 -7.74 -17.32
C PRO A 81 6.52 -6.35 -16.83
N GLN A 82 6.75 -5.32 -17.65
CA GLN A 82 6.48 -3.93 -17.27
C GLN A 82 5.03 -3.71 -16.82
N ARG A 83 4.07 -4.39 -17.47
CA ARG A 83 2.65 -4.37 -17.06
C ARG A 83 2.47 -4.83 -15.61
N LEU A 84 3.11 -5.93 -15.21
CA LEU A 84 3.02 -6.45 -13.85
C LEU A 84 3.72 -5.52 -12.86
N ARG A 85 4.89 -4.96 -13.22
CA ARG A 85 5.55 -3.93 -12.40
C ARG A 85 4.66 -2.71 -12.18
N ALA A 86 3.88 -2.30 -13.18
CA ALA A 86 2.95 -1.19 -13.04
C ALA A 86 1.77 -1.49 -12.11
N VAL A 87 1.22 -2.72 -12.15
CA VAL A 87 0.11 -3.16 -11.31
C VAL A 87 0.54 -3.38 -9.86
N PHE A 88 1.69 -4.02 -9.64
CA PHE A 88 2.17 -4.41 -8.31
C PHE A 88 3.11 -3.39 -7.66
N LYS A 89 2.87 -2.10 -7.95
CA LYS A 89 3.52 -1.01 -7.21
C LYS A 89 3.09 -1.04 -5.75
N THR A 90 4.07 -0.87 -4.87
CA THR A 90 3.78 -0.71 -3.44
C THR A 90 3.37 0.72 -3.12
N ALA A 91 2.79 0.94 -1.93
CA ALA A 91 2.43 2.27 -1.43
C ALA A 91 3.61 3.27 -1.48
N TRP A 92 4.83 2.77 -1.33
CA TRP A 92 6.07 3.55 -1.35
C TRP A 92 6.55 3.95 -2.75
N GLU A 93 6.00 3.33 -3.79
CA GLU A 93 6.35 3.54 -5.20
C GLU A 93 5.29 4.39 -5.91
N MET A 94 4.15 4.62 -5.25
CA MET A 94 3.07 5.47 -5.74
C MET A 94 3.31 6.93 -5.38
N ARG A 95 2.94 7.82 -6.30
CA ARG A 95 2.93 9.26 -6.05
C ARG A 95 1.83 9.57 -5.03
N GLN A 96 2.20 10.13 -3.87
CA GLN A 96 1.22 10.44 -2.81
C GLN A 96 0.15 11.45 -3.27
N ARG A 97 0.50 12.34 -4.21
CA ARG A 97 -0.46 13.21 -4.89
C ARG A 97 -1.62 12.41 -5.53
N THR A 98 -1.31 11.30 -6.20
CA THR A 98 -2.32 10.44 -6.83
C THR A 98 -3.23 9.80 -5.78
N ILE A 99 -2.68 9.40 -4.63
CA ILE A 99 -3.48 8.85 -3.52
C ILE A 99 -4.43 9.94 -2.98
N ILE A 100 -3.95 11.16 -2.80
CA ILE A 100 -4.76 12.31 -2.36
C ILE A 100 -5.85 12.63 -3.39
N ASP A 101 -5.54 12.59 -4.69
CA ASP A 101 -6.52 12.83 -5.76
C ASP A 101 -7.64 11.78 -5.71
N MET A 102 -7.30 10.49 -5.61
CA MET A 102 -8.29 9.41 -5.47
C MET A 102 -9.08 9.50 -4.16
N ALA A 103 -8.49 10.02 -3.08
CA ALA A 103 -9.20 10.27 -1.82
C ALA A 103 -10.20 11.42 -1.97
N ALA A 104 -9.85 12.47 -2.72
CA ALA A 104 -10.73 13.60 -3.00
C ALA A 104 -11.89 13.19 -3.91
N ASP A 105 -11.60 12.41 -4.95
CA ASP A 105 -12.60 11.93 -5.90
C ASP A 105 -13.67 11.08 -5.22
N ARG A 106 -13.27 10.15 -4.33
CA ARG A 106 -14.25 9.38 -3.52
C ARG A 106 -14.91 10.22 -2.42
N GLY A 107 -14.22 11.26 -1.94
CA GLY A 107 -14.69 12.14 -0.88
C GLY A 107 -16.00 12.85 -1.20
N ALA A 108 -16.30 13.07 -2.49
CA ALA A 108 -17.58 13.60 -2.96
C ALA A 108 -18.78 12.72 -2.61
N TYR A 109 -18.57 11.42 -2.35
CA TYR A 109 -19.60 10.45 -2.03
C TYR A 109 -19.56 10.01 -0.55
N ILE A 110 -18.74 10.65 0.28
CA ILE A 110 -18.56 10.30 1.70
C ILE A 110 -19.15 11.43 2.56
N ASP A 111 -20.21 11.12 3.30
CA ASP A 111 -20.90 12.10 4.14
C ASP A 111 -20.12 12.44 5.42
N GLN A 112 -19.33 11.51 5.96
CA GLN A 112 -18.36 11.75 7.03
C GLN A 112 -16.96 12.02 6.47
N SER A 113 -15.98 11.14 6.70
CA SER A 113 -14.61 11.25 6.19
C SER A 113 -14.03 9.84 5.97
N GLN A 114 -12.72 9.74 5.77
CA GLN A 114 -11.99 8.51 5.51
C GLN A 114 -10.64 8.50 6.23
N SER A 115 -10.20 7.35 6.72
CA SER A 115 -8.91 7.20 7.41
C SER A 115 -7.73 7.12 6.45
N LEU A 116 -7.34 8.26 5.86
CA LEU A 116 -6.32 8.35 4.82
C LEU A 116 -4.88 8.30 5.36
N ASN A 117 -4.19 7.17 5.24
CA ASN A 117 -2.75 7.09 5.48
C ASN A 117 -1.94 7.59 4.27
N LEU A 118 -0.79 8.20 4.54
CA LEU A 118 0.17 8.67 3.52
C LEU A 118 1.56 8.08 3.79
N PHE A 119 2.32 7.84 2.72
CA PHE A 119 3.54 7.04 2.74
C PHE A 119 4.72 7.81 2.15
N LEU A 120 5.78 8.00 2.92
CA LEU A 120 7.02 8.65 2.46
C LEU A 120 8.25 7.89 2.97
N LYS A 121 9.07 7.37 2.05
CA LYS A 121 10.32 6.67 2.43
C LYS A 121 11.27 7.59 3.20
N SER A 122 11.57 8.75 2.64
CA SER A 122 12.48 9.73 3.24
C SER A 122 11.78 11.08 3.32
N PRO A 123 11.02 11.36 4.40
CA PRO A 123 10.25 12.58 4.50
C PRO A 123 11.16 13.79 4.71
N SER A 124 10.86 14.88 4.03
CA SER A 124 11.41 16.21 4.28
C SER A 124 10.30 17.19 4.66
N PHE A 125 10.65 18.27 5.35
CA PHE A 125 9.70 19.32 5.71
C PHE A 125 8.94 19.85 4.48
N ALA A 126 9.65 20.13 3.38
CA ALA A 126 9.04 20.62 2.15
C ALA A 126 8.02 19.62 1.55
N GLN A 127 8.31 18.32 1.59
CA GLN A 127 7.38 17.28 1.12
C GLN A 127 6.15 17.20 2.02
N LEU A 128 6.33 17.21 3.35
CA LEU A 128 5.22 17.15 4.30
C LEU A 128 4.32 18.38 4.19
N SER A 129 4.90 19.58 4.17
CA SER A 129 4.14 20.82 4.01
C SER A 129 3.37 20.83 2.71
N SER A 130 4.02 20.53 1.57
CA SER A 130 3.34 20.52 0.27
C SER A 130 2.22 19.48 0.20
N MET A 131 2.41 18.30 0.80
CA MET A 131 1.40 17.25 0.87
C MET A 131 0.18 17.65 1.70
N HIS A 132 0.38 18.25 2.88
CA HIS A 132 -0.71 18.79 3.71
C HIS A 132 -1.48 19.91 3.02
N PHE A 133 -0.77 20.89 2.45
CA PHE A 133 -1.42 21.99 1.71
C PHE A 133 -2.17 21.48 0.49
N TYR A 134 -1.64 20.45 -0.19
CA TYR A 134 -2.32 19.85 -1.33
C TYR A 134 -3.62 19.14 -0.91
N ALA A 135 -3.59 18.31 0.14
CA ALA A 135 -4.77 17.65 0.69
C ALA A 135 -5.85 18.67 1.12
N TRP A 136 -5.45 19.74 1.80
CA TRP A 136 -6.34 20.83 2.20
C TRP A 136 -6.96 21.55 0.98
N LYS A 137 -6.15 21.93 -0.02
CA LYS A 137 -6.65 22.58 -1.25
C LYS A 137 -7.59 21.70 -2.06
N ARG A 138 -7.44 20.37 -1.97
CA ARG A 138 -8.34 19.39 -2.59
C ARG A 138 -9.66 19.20 -1.82
N GLY A 139 -9.84 19.88 -0.68
CA GLY A 139 -11.06 19.83 0.11
C GLY A 139 -11.21 18.57 0.97
N LEU A 140 -10.11 17.85 1.24
CA LEU A 140 -10.17 16.66 2.10
C LEU A 140 -10.53 17.03 3.54
N LYS A 141 -11.55 16.37 4.08
CA LYS A 141 -11.95 16.47 5.50
C LYS A 141 -10.89 15.88 6.43
N THR A 142 -10.31 14.73 6.06
CA THR A 142 -9.13 14.15 6.71
C THR A 142 -7.96 14.23 5.72
N GLY A 143 -7.05 15.18 5.95
CA GLY A 143 -5.88 15.35 5.07
C GLY A 143 -4.79 14.30 5.29
N MET A 144 -4.69 13.74 6.49
CA MET A 144 -3.76 12.65 6.84
C MET A 144 -4.20 12.00 8.15
N TYR A 145 -4.18 10.67 8.22
CA TYR A 145 -4.37 9.88 9.43
C TYR A 145 -3.02 9.54 10.06
N TYR A 146 -2.29 8.55 9.53
CA TYR A 146 -0.88 8.35 9.83
C TYR A 146 0.01 8.76 8.66
N LEU A 147 1.15 9.37 8.99
CA LEU A 147 2.32 9.36 8.14
C LEU A 147 3.09 8.07 8.40
N ARG A 148 3.23 7.23 7.37
CA ARG A 148 4.06 6.05 7.40
C ARG A 148 5.39 6.36 6.73
N THR A 149 6.48 6.05 7.41
CA THR A 149 7.85 6.22 6.90
C THR A 149 8.59 4.90 6.88
N GLN A 150 9.63 4.80 6.05
CA GLN A 150 10.57 3.68 6.09
C GLN A 150 11.91 4.16 6.65
N PRO A 151 12.57 3.38 7.52
CA PRO A 151 13.94 3.68 7.91
C PRO A 151 14.86 3.69 6.69
N ALA A 152 15.88 4.55 6.71
CA ALA A 152 16.84 4.69 5.60
C ALA A 152 17.70 3.43 5.37
N ALA A 153 17.83 2.58 6.37
CA ALA A 153 18.48 1.28 6.28
C ALA A 153 17.54 0.21 6.83
N ASP A 154 17.31 -0.85 6.04
CA ASP A 154 16.75 -2.09 6.56
C ASP A 154 17.83 -2.74 7.42
N ALA A 155 17.63 -2.77 8.74
CA ALA A 155 18.63 -3.26 9.68
C ALA A 155 19.04 -4.73 9.44
N ILE A 156 18.24 -5.50 8.69
CA ILE A 156 18.50 -6.91 8.39
C ILE A 156 17.93 -7.25 7.01
N LYS A 157 18.79 -7.65 6.07
CA LYS A 157 18.44 -8.39 4.85
C LYS A 157 19.17 -9.73 4.91
N PHE A 158 18.43 -10.83 4.98
CA PHE A 158 18.98 -12.20 4.93
C PHE A 158 19.11 -12.66 3.48
#